data_AF-A0A6G6W874-F1
#
_entry.id   AF-A0A6G6W874-F1
#
_cell.length_a   1.000
_cell.length_b   1.000
_cell.length_c   1.000
_cell.angle_alpha   90.00
_cell.angle_beta   90.00
_cell.angle_gamma   90.00
#
_symmetry.space_group_name_H-M   'P 1'
#
loop_
_entity.id
_entity.type
_entity.pdbx_description
1 polymer ?
#
loop_
_entity_poly.entity_id
_entity_poly.type
_entity_poly.pdbx_seq_one_letter_code
_entity_poly.pdbx_strand_id
1 'polypeptide(L)'
;MAELAATDVDLVIERALADLPFDDWQVVDTRGAAKGLRADFVVVGPPGVFVIECGVPHVKDRARAKQLMRLLDAAHGVADLAGVRRDEVHPVLCLTGAEPEDSWNRGVTVCGTVNLADTLVFKRDRLERAEVVAAAATLDKALLAAAGRGKHRA
;
A
#
# COMPACT_ATOMS: atom_id res chain seq x y z
N MET A 1 -6.29 16.36 21.45
CA MET A 1 -6.17 15.73 20.12
C MET A 1 -6.49 14.27 20.31
N ALA A 2 -7.61 13.80 19.77
CA ALA A 2 -8.03 12.41 19.94
C ALA A 2 -7.22 11.52 18.98
N GLU A 3 -6.55 10.51 19.54
CA GLU A 3 -5.93 9.42 18.78
C GLU A 3 -7.07 8.58 18.19
N LEU A 4 -7.13 8.47 16.86
CA LEU A 4 -8.16 7.68 16.18
C LEU A 4 -7.97 6.20 16.54
N ALA A 5 -9.06 5.49 16.84
CA ALA A 5 -8.99 4.05 17.03
C ALA A 5 -8.59 3.37 15.71
N ALA A 6 -7.95 2.20 15.77
CA ALA A 6 -7.52 1.47 14.57
C ALA A 6 -8.67 1.26 13.56
N THR A 7 -9.89 1.00 14.05
CA THR A 7 -11.10 0.86 13.22
C THR A 7 -11.52 2.16 12.53
N ASP A 8 -11.25 3.32 13.14
CA ASP A 8 -11.54 4.62 12.52
C ASP A 8 -10.51 4.95 11.43
N VAL A 9 -9.25 4.53 11.62
CA VAL A 9 -8.18 4.64 10.62
C VAL A 9 -8.52 3.81 9.37
N ASP A 10 -9.02 2.60 9.58
CA ASP A 10 -9.43 1.70 8.50
C ASP A 10 -10.53 2.34 7.63
N LEU A 11 -11.58 2.88 8.25
CA LEU A 11 -12.68 3.55 7.53
C LEU A 11 -12.23 4.81 6.77
N VAL A 12 -11.30 5.58 7.34
CA VAL A 12 -10.78 6.81 6.70
C VAL A 12 -9.96 6.47 5.46
N ILE A 13 -9.15 5.42 5.51
CA ILE A 13 -8.31 5.01 4.37
C ILE A 13 -9.15 4.33 3.30
N GLU A 14 -10.08 3.46 3.68
CA GLU A 14 -11.02 2.87 2.72
C GLU A 14 -11.83 3.95 2.00
N ARG A 15 -12.23 5.00 2.70
CA ARG A 15 -12.89 6.16 2.09
C ARG A 15 -11.96 6.95 1.18
N ALA A 16 -10.71 7.20 1.58
CA ALA A 16 -9.74 7.90 0.73
C ALA A 16 -9.42 7.10 -0.55
N LEU A 17 -9.33 5.77 -0.45
CA LEU A 17 -9.17 4.89 -1.60
C LEU A 17 -10.44 4.81 -2.46
N ALA A 18 -11.61 5.06 -1.88
CA ALA A 18 -12.87 5.12 -2.60
C ALA A 18 -13.01 6.38 -3.48
N ASP A 19 -12.11 7.35 -3.39
CA ASP A 19 -12.08 8.51 -4.29
C ASP A 19 -11.25 8.24 -5.57
N LEU A 20 -10.64 7.05 -5.70
CA LEU A 20 -9.92 6.64 -6.91
C LEU A 20 -10.89 6.41 -8.08
N PRO A 21 -10.45 6.66 -9.34
CA PRO A 21 -11.28 6.39 -10.51
C PRO A 21 -11.41 4.87 -10.72
N PHE A 22 -12.48 4.28 -10.19
CA PHE A 22 -12.63 2.83 -10.00
C PHE A 22 -12.55 1.93 -11.24
N ASP A 23 -12.71 2.48 -12.46
CA ASP A 23 -12.82 1.63 -13.66
C ASP A 23 -11.54 0.83 -13.94
N ASP A 24 -10.38 1.33 -13.51
CA ASP A 24 -9.07 0.75 -13.79
C ASP A 24 -8.20 0.53 -12.54
N TRP A 25 -8.77 0.69 -11.35
CA TRP A 25 -8.05 0.54 -10.08
C TRP A 25 -8.54 -0.69 -9.31
N GLN A 26 -7.62 -1.39 -8.67
CA GLN A 26 -7.88 -2.58 -7.86
C GLN A 26 -7.22 -2.41 -6.49
N VAL A 27 -7.99 -2.59 -5.42
CA VAL A 27 -7.50 -2.49 -4.04
C VAL A 27 -7.48 -3.87 -3.43
N VAL A 28 -6.31 -4.28 -2.95
CA VAL A 28 -6.07 -5.55 -2.27
C VAL A 28 -5.77 -5.25 -0.80
N ASP A 29 -6.66 -5.70 0.08
CA ASP A 29 -6.45 -5.63 1.52
C ASP A 29 -5.46 -6.73 1.94
N THR A 30 -4.30 -6.32 2.44
CA THR A 30 -3.23 -7.24 2.86
C THR A 30 -3.15 -7.41 4.37
N ARG A 31 -4.05 -6.75 5.13
CA ARG A 31 -4.17 -6.91 6.58
C ARG A 31 -4.54 -8.35 6.89
N GLY A 32 -3.66 -9.04 7.63
CA GLY A 32 -3.87 -10.44 7.98
C GLY A 32 -3.34 -11.46 6.97
N ALA A 33 -2.70 -11.03 5.87
CA ALA A 33 -1.93 -11.93 5.02
C ALA A 33 -0.83 -12.63 5.84
N ALA A 34 -0.71 -13.95 5.71
CA ALA A 34 0.25 -14.72 6.50
C ALA A 34 1.69 -14.27 6.21
N LYS A 35 2.51 -14.20 7.27
CA LYS A 35 3.95 -13.86 7.31
C LYS A 35 4.62 -13.63 5.95
N GLY A 36 4.84 -12.36 5.60
CA GLY A 36 5.75 -12.00 4.51
C GLY A 36 5.60 -10.57 4.05
N LEU A 37 4.36 -10.15 3.79
CA LEU A 37 4.05 -8.82 3.31
C LEU A 37 3.70 -7.89 4.48
N ARG A 38 4.51 -6.86 4.70
CA ARG A 38 4.30 -5.86 5.75
C ARG A 38 3.77 -4.56 5.14
N ALA A 39 2.55 -4.65 4.63
CA ALA A 39 1.77 -3.53 4.11
C ALA A 39 0.32 -3.76 4.54
N ASP A 40 -0.44 -2.68 4.66
CA ASP A 40 -1.87 -2.75 5.00
C ASP A 40 -2.70 -2.90 3.73
N PHE A 41 -2.33 -2.19 2.66
CA PHE A 41 -3.00 -2.28 1.36
C PHE A 41 -2.00 -2.36 0.23
N VAL A 42 -2.41 -3.04 -0.84
CA VAL A 42 -1.77 -2.92 -2.15
C VAL A 42 -2.81 -2.43 -3.14
N VAL A 43 -2.52 -1.31 -3.79
CA VAL A 43 -3.41 -0.71 -4.79
C VAL A 43 -2.75 -0.83 -6.16
N VAL A 44 -3.44 -1.42 -7.12
CA VAL A 44 -2.97 -1.54 -8.50
C VAL A 44 -3.80 -0.61 -9.37
N GLY A 45 -3.15 0.31 -10.09
CA GLY A 45 -3.82 1.20 -11.03
C GLY A 45 -2.94 1.50 -12.24
N PRO A 46 -3.43 2.29 -13.20
CA PRO A 46 -2.66 2.63 -14.40
C PRO A 46 -1.27 3.21 -14.11
N PRO A 47 -1.06 4.04 -13.06
CA PRO A 47 0.29 4.53 -12.74
C PRO A 47 1.26 3.47 -12.20
N GLY A 48 0.77 2.33 -11.72
CA GLY A 48 1.61 1.28 -11.13
C GLY A 48 0.96 0.58 -9.93
N VAL A 49 1.80 -0.09 -9.15
CA VAL A 49 1.41 -0.79 -7.92
C VAL A 49 1.86 0.02 -6.70
N PHE A 50 0.95 0.34 -5.80
CA PHE A 50 1.22 1.11 -4.60
C PHE A 50 1.14 0.22 -3.38
N VAL A 51 2.20 0.21 -2.58
CA VAL A 51 2.29 -0.60 -1.36
C VAL A 51 2.16 0.35 -0.18
N ILE A 52 1.02 0.27 0.50
CA ILE A 52 0.59 1.27 1.48
C ILE A 52 0.71 0.70 2.88
N GLU A 53 1.40 1.42 3.76
CA GLU A 53 1.39 1.18 5.20
C GLU A 53 0.86 2.43 5.90
N CYS A 54 -0.02 2.22 6.88
CA CYS A 54 -0.65 3.26 7.67
C CYS A 54 0.24 3.59 8.85
N GLY A 55 0.49 4.88 9.08
CA GLY A 55 1.33 5.37 10.17
C GLY A 55 0.64 6.44 10.99
N VAL A 56 1.19 6.70 12.18
CA VAL A 56 0.85 7.88 12.98
C VAL A 56 1.94 8.95 12.82
N PRO A 57 1.63 10.25 12.83
CA PRO A 57 2.60 11.30 12.54
C PRO A 57 3.74 11.43 13.57
N HIS A 58 3.49 11.08 14.83
CA HIS A 58 4.39 11.37 15.96
C HIS A 58 5.30 10.20 16.37
N VAL A 59 5.76 9.41 15.39
CA VAL A 59 6.70 8.30 15.65
C VAL A 59 8.14 8.84 15.76
N LYS A 60 8.90 8.35 16.74
CA LYS A 60 10.34 8.66 16.88
C LYS A 60 11.10 8.38 15.57
N ASP A 61 12.04 9.25 15.19
CA ASP A 61 12.80 9.16 13.93
C ASP A 61 13.39 7.78 13.63
N ARG A 62 13.94 7.11 14.65
CA ARG A 62 14.50 5.75 14.49
C ARG A 62 13.44 4.72 14.12
N ALA A 63 12.24 4.83 14.70
CA ALA A 63 11.13 3.95 14.39
C ALA A 63 10.55 4.27 13.01
N ARG A 64 10.45 5.56 12.64
CA ARG A 64 10.07 5.99 11.28
C ARG A 64 11.04 5.45 10.23
N ALA A 65 12.34 5.61 10.42
CA ALA A 65 13.35 5.08 9.48
C ALA A 65 13.25 3.54 9.31
N LYS A 66 12.98 2.81 10.40
CA LYS A 66 12.77 1.36 10.34
C LYS A 66 11.50 0.99 9.57
N GLN A 67 10.44 1.77 9.71
CA GLN A 67 9.19 1.61 8.97
C GLN A 67 9.42 1.82 7.48
N LEU A 68 10.06 2.93 7.09
CA LEU A 68 10.37 3.22 5.69
C LEU A 68 11.17 2.09 5.01
N MET A 69 12.19 1.55 5.69
CA MET A 69 12.97 0.44 5.13
C MET A 69 12.14 -0.84 4.97
N ARG A 70 11.27 -1.16 5.94
CA ARG A 70 10.38 -2.32 5.85
C ARG A 70 9.38 -2.19 4.70
N LEU A 71 8.85 -0.99 4.51
CA LEU A 71 7.90 -0.71 3.44
C LEU A 71 8.58 -0.81 2.06
N LEU A 72 9.83 -0.35 1.96
CA LEU A 72 10.64 -0.54 0.75
C LEU A 72 10.89 -2.02 0.45
N ASP A 73 11.24 -2.82 1.46
CA ASP A 73 11.39 -4.27 1.31
C ASP A 73 10.08 -4.94 0.89
N ALA A 74 8.94 -4.49 1.45
CA ALA A 74 7.62 -4.96 1.06
C ALA A 74 7.29 -4.62 -0.40
N ALA A 75 7.65 -3.42 -0.87
CA ALA A 75 7.49 -3.02 -2.27
C ALA A 75 8.29 -3.92 -3.23
N HIS A 76 9.53 -4.28 -2.88
CA HIS A 76 10.28 -5.24 -3.66
C HIS A 76 9.60 -6.62 -3.70
N GLY A 77 9.09 -7.10 -2.57
CA GLY A 77 8.34 -8.34 -2.51
C GLY A 77 7.07 -8.32 -3.37
N VAL A 78 6.35 -7.19 -3.37
CA VAL A 78 5.16 -7.00 -4.23
C VAL A 78 5.52 -6.99 -5.70
N ALA A 79 6.63 -6.36 -6.09
CA ALA A 79 7.10 -6.40 -7.49
C ALA A 79 7.30 -7.84 -7.97
N ASP A 80 8.02 -8.63 -7.16
CA ASP A 80 8.31 -10.04 -7.47
C ASP A 80 7.02 -10.88 -7.50
N LEU A 81 6.05 -10.61 -6.61
CA LEU A 81 4.77 -11.33 -6.57
C LEU A 81 3.82 -10.95 -7.71
N ALA A 82 3.72 -9.66 -8.04
CA ALA A 82 2.83 -9.15 -9.07
C ALA A 82 3.37 -9.38 -10.49
N GLY A 83 4.66 -9.72 -10.63
CA GLY A 83 5.31 -9.90 -11.91
C GLY A 83 5.53 -8.58 -12.68
N VAL A 84 5.64 -7.46 -11.97
CA VAL A 84 5.85 -6.11 -12.54
C VAL A 84 7.28 -5.63 -12.28
N ARG A 85 7.71 -4.57 -12.96
CA ARG A 85 9.05 -4.02 -12.74
C ARG A 85 9.10 -3.26 -11.41
N ARG A 86 10.27 -3.26 -10.76
CA ARG A 86 10.43 -2.59 -9.45
C ARG A 86 10.20 -1.08 -9.51
N ASP A 87 10.47 -0.44 -10.66
CA ASP A 87 10.20 0.98 -10.88
C ASP A 87 8.71 1.31 -11.08
N GLU A 88 7.86 0.29 -11.23
CA GLU A 88 6.39 0.39 -11.28
C GLU A 88 5.75 0.15 -9.90
N VAL A 89 6.55 -0.15 -8.88
CA VAL A 89 6.07 -0.34 -7.50
C VAL A 89 6.47 0.83 -6.62
N HIS A 90 5.49 1.40 -5.93
CA HIS A 90 5.61 2.64 -5.19
C HIS A 90 5.28 2.41 -3.71
N PRO A 91 6.28 2.40 -2.82
CA PRO A 91 6.01 2.38 -1.39
C PRO A 91 5.43 3.72 -0.92
N VAL A 92 4.31 3.66 -0.18
CA VAL A 92 3.56 4.81 0.32
C VAL A 92 3.32 4.66 1.83
N LEU A 93 3.89 5.56 2.62
CA LEU A 93 3.56 5.69 4.04
C LEU A 93 2.43 6.70 4.17
N CYS A 94 1.22 6.23 4.48
CA CYS A 94 0.05 7.08 4.68
C CYS A 94 -0.09 7.42 6.17
N LEU A 95 0.15 8.69 6.52
CA LEU A 95 0.00 9.18 7.89
C LEU A 95 -1.46 9.53 8.17
N THR A 96 -1.96 8.99 9.26
CA THR A 96 -3.29 9.30 9.79
C THR A 96 -3.32 10.72 10.33
N GLY A 97 -4.26 11.53 9.86
CA GLY A 97 -4.39 12.92 10.26
C GLY A 97 -5.29 13.73 9.34
N ALA A 98 -5.64 14.95 9.79
CA ALA A 98 -6.44 15.88 9.00
C ALA A 98 -5.60 16.76 8.07
N GLU A 99 -4.28 16.79 8.26
CA GLU A 99 -3.36 17.61 7.47
C GLU A 99 -2.80 16.80 6.30
N PRO A 100 -2.64 17.41 5.12
CA PRO A 100 -1.92 16.78 4.02
C PRO A 100 -0.44 16.68 4.37
N GLU A 101 0.20 15.61 3.90
CA GLU A 101 1.65 15.46 3.89
C GLU A 101 2.05 15.21 2.44
N ASP A 102 3.11 15.83 1.96
CA ASP A 102 3.65 15.59 0.62
C ASP A 102 5.17 15.61 0.71
N SER A 103 5.72 14.51 1.19
CA SER A 103 7.16 14.37 1.34
C SER A 103 7.67 13.06 0.79
N TRP A 104 8.97 13.04 0.47
CA TRP A 104 9.66 11.86 -0.03
C TRP A 104 10.87 11.57 0.84
N ASN A 105 10.99 10.32 1.31
CA ASN A 105 12.05 9.93 2.22
C ASN A 105 12.54 8.51 1.91
N ARG A 106 13.84 8.38 1.59
CA ARG A 106 14.51 7.08 1.34
C ARG A 106 13.77 6.19 0.33
N GLY A 107 13.24 6.77 -0.76
CA GLY A 107 12.53 6.02 -1.78
C GLY A 107 11.04 5.79 -1.49
N VAL A 108 10.54 6.23 -0.34
CA VAL A 108 9.14 6.09 0.08
C VAL A 108 8.44 7.43 -0.05
N THR A 109 7.25 7.40 -0.66
CA THR A 109 6.35 8.56 -0.69
C THR A 109 5.61 8.61 0.64
N VAL A 110 5.57 9.76 1.29
CA VAL A 110 4.82 9.96 2.53
C VAL A 110 3.68 10.92 2.24
N CYS A 111 2.45 10.48 2.51
CA CYS A 111 1.27 11.31 2.33
C CYS A 111 0.35 11.26 3.54
N GLY A 112 -0.60 12.18 3.63
CA GLY A 112 -1.68 12.13 4.60
C GLY A 112 -2.87 11.35 4.04
N THR A 113 -3.78 10.91 4.91
CA THR A 113 -5.03 10.28 4.46
C THR A 113 -5.85 11.21 3.54
N VAL A 114 -5.79 12.52 3.78
CA VAL A 114 -6.57 13.52 3.04
C VAL A 114 -6.09 13.77 1.61
N ASN A 115 -4.84 13.43 1.28
CA ASN A 115 -4.28 13.58 -0.06
C ASN A 115 -3.75 12.27 -0.65
N LEU A 116 -4.19 11.13 -0.10
CA LEU A 116 -3.77 9.80 -0.56
C LEU A 116 -4.15 9.59 -2.04
N ALA A 117 -5.43 9.76 -2.40
CA ALA A 117 -5.90 9.54 -3.77
C ALA A 117 -5.14 10.41 -4.79
N ASP A 118 -5.01 11.70 -4.49
CA ASP A 118 -4.26 12.65 -5.33
C ASP A 118 -2.80 12.21 -5.51
N THR A 119 -2.17 11.72 -4.44
CA THR A 119 -0.79 11.21 -4.48
C THR A 119 -0.65 9.99 -5.40
N LEU A 120 -1.64 9.10 -5.43
CA LEU A 120 -1.60 7.91 -6.30
C LEU A 120 -1.85 8.31 -7.77
N VAL A 121 -2.83 9.18 -8.02
CA VAL A 121 -3.25 9.58 -9.38
C VAL A 121 -2.25 10.54 -10.04
N PHE A 122 -1.47 11.31 -9.27
CA PHE A 122 -0.49 12.25 -9.83
C PHE A 122 0.65 11.56 -10.61
N LYS A 123 0.86 10.25 -10.41
CA LYS A 123 1.90 9.51 -11.13
C LYS A 123 1.49 9.25 -12.58
N ARG A 124 2.48 9.24 -13.47
CA ARG A 124 2.29 8.93 -14.89
C ARG A 124 1.92 7.46 -15.08
N ASP A 125 0.93 7.20 -15.93
CA ASP A 125 0.52 5.85 -16.34
C ASP A 125 1.70 5.02 -16.87
N ARG A 126 1.78 3.79 -16.37
CA ARG A 126 2.80 2.76 -16.69
C ARG A 126 2.20 1.42 -17.07
N LEU A 127 1.00 1.12 -16.60
CA LEU A 127 0.29 -0.13 -16.80
C LEU A 127 -0.94 0.10 -17.65
N GLU A 128 -1.15 -0.75 -18.64
CA GLU A 128 -2.42 -0.86 -19.35
C GLU A 128 -3.45 -1.59 -18.50
N ARG A 129 -4.74 -1.43 -18.83
CA ARG A 129 -5.85 -2.06 -18.10
C ARG A 129 -5.69 -3.57 -17.94
N ALA A 130 -5.23 -4.25 -18.98
CA ALA A 130 -4.99 -5.70 -18.93
C ALA A 130 -3.86 -6.07 -17.95
N GLU A 131 -2.82 -5.23 -17.86
CA GLU A 131 -1.70 -5.42 -16.94
C GLU A 131 -2.12 -5.17 -15.49
N VAL A 132 -2.96 -4.15 -15.25
CA VAL A 132 -3.57 -3.90 -13.93
C VAL A 132 -4.36 -5.12 -13.44
N VAL A 133 -5.25 -5.64 -14.28
CA VAL A 133 -6.06 -6.82 -13.95
C VAL A 133 -5.19 -8.06 -13.71
N ALA A 134 -4.15 -8.26 -14.53
CA ALA A 134 -3.24 -9.39 -14.38
C ALA A 134 -2.39 -9.31 -13.10
N ALA A 135 -1.86 -8.13 -12.78
CA ALA A 135 -1.07 -7.88 -11.58
C ALA A 135 -1.92 -8.09 -10.32
N ALA A 136 -3.12 -7.52 -10.28
CA ALA A 136 -4.06 -7.68 -9.16
C ALA A 136 -4.42 -9.16 -8.93
N ALA A 137 -4.81 -9.88 -9.98
CA ALA A 137 -5.14 -11.31 -9.90
C ALA A 137 -3.94 -12.18 -9.45
N THR A 138 -2.71 -11.79 -9.80
CA THR A 138 -1.50 -12.50 -9.37
C THR A 138 -1.23 -12.27 -7.89
N LEU A 139 -1.38 -11.03 -7.42
CA LEU A 139 -1.28 -10.67 -6.00
C LEU A 139 -2.30 -11.41 -5.15
N ASP A 140 -3.57 -11.42 -5.55
CA ASP A 140 -4.63 -12.14 -4.83
C ASP A 140 -4.31 -13.62 -4.67
N LYS A 141 -3.88 -14.29 -5.75
CA LYS A 141 -3.48 -15.70 -5.72
C LYS A 141 -2.29 -15.94 -4.77
N ALA A 142 -1.30 -15.06 -4.82
CA ALA A 142 -0.12 -15.17 -3.97
C ALA A 142 -0.47 -15.02 -2.48
N LEU A 143 -1.33 -14.05 -2.15
CA LEU A 143 -1.77 -13.78 -0.78
C LEU A 143 -2.65 -14.91 -0.24
N LEU A 144 -3.57 -15.44 -1.04
CA LEU A 144 -4.37 -16.62 -0.69
C LEU A 144 -3.49 -17.86 -0.45
N ALA A 145 -2.49 -18.07 -1.32
CA ALA A 145 -1.54 -19.18 -1.17
C ALA A 145 -0.65 -19.03 0.08
N ALA A 146 -0.34 -17.80 0.49
CA ALA A 146 0.38 -17.53 1.74
C ALA A 146 -0.51 -17.81 2.95
N ALA A 147 -1.78 -17.38 2.93
CA ALA A 147 -2.75 -17.62 3.99
C ALA A 147 -3.05 -19.11 4.23
N GLY A 148 -3.09 -19.92 3.15
CA GLY A 148 -3.35 -21.37 3.23
C GLY A 148 -2.23 -22.22 3.85
N ARG A 149 -0.97 -21.74 3.84
CA ARG A 149 0.18 -22.50 4.39
C ARG A 149 0.28 -22.49 5.92
N GLY A 150 -0.65 -21.82 6.62
CA GLY A 150 -0.67 -21.75 8.08
C GLY A 150 -1.25 -22.97 8.82
N LYS A 151 -1.82 -23.98 8.12
CA LYS A 151 -2.52 -25.12 8.74
C LYS A 151 -1.76 -26.45 8.80
N HIS A 152 -0.47 -26.49 8.46
CA HIS A 152 0.35 -27.69 8.64
C HIS A 152 1.58 -27.41 9.51
N ARG A 153 1.38 -27.45 10.83
CA ARG A 153 2.40 -27.94 11.76
C ARG A 153 1.84 -29.20 12.41
N ALA A 154 2.30 -30.35 11.90
CA ALA A 154 2.34 -31.59 12.67
C ALA A 154 3.49 -31.50 13.69
#